data_AF-A0AAJ2H1A9-F1
#
_entry.id   AF-A0AAJ2H1A9-F1
#
_cell.length_a   1.000
_cell.length_b   1.000
_cell.length_c   1.000
_cell.angle_alpha   90.00
_cell.angle_beta   90.00
_cell.angle_gamma   90.00
#
_symmetry.space_group_name_H-M   'P 1'
#
loop_
_entity.id
_entity.type
_entity.pdbx_description
1 polymer ?
#
loop_
_entity_poly.entity_id
_entity_poly.type
_entity_poly.pdbx_seq_one_letter_code
_entity_poly.pdbx_strand_id
1 'polypeptide(L)'
;MKPVSPCVLLFRMEAARRETHHHLDRIHRQITGRAERRAATEKAKARSHRRGGSRWTRSDEQLLQDHVERLSFERRTEIAALARKLQHQERAITTMRLMLGDDAGNAAA
;
A
#
# COMPACT_ATOMS: atom_id res chain seq x y z
N MET A 1 -11.27 32.35 12.09
CA MET A 1 -10.92 31.42 10.98
C MET A 1 -12.05 31.48 9.96
N LYS A 2 -11.76 31.76 8.69
CA LYS A 2 -12.79 31.69 7.63
C LYS A 2 -13.14 30.21 7.39
N PRO A 3 -14.42 29.82 7.25
CA PRO A 3 -14.78 28.44 6.97
C PRO A 3 -14.12 28.03 5.65
N VAL A 4 -13.40 26.89 5.67
CA VAL A 4 -12.82 26.31 4.46
C VAL A 4 -13.97 25.97 3.53
N SER A 5 -13.91 26.43 2.28
CA SER A 5 -14.92 26.10 1.28
C SER A 5 -15.09 24.57 1.20
N PRO A 6 -16.33 24.05 1.19
CA PRO A 6 -16.62 22.62 1.04
C PRO A 6 -15.82 21.92 -0.06
N CYS A 7 -15.64 22.57 -1.22
CA CYS A 7 -14.84 22.03 -2.33
C CYS A 7 -13.35 21.91 -2.00
N VAL A 8 -12.80 22.89 -1.28
CA VAL A 8 -11.39 22.87 -0.83
C VAL A 8 -11.17 21.78 0.22
N LEU A 9 -12.14 21.56 1.10
CA LEU A 9 -12.09 20.46 2.07
C LEU A 9 -12.09 19.10 1.36
N LEU A 10 -13.01 18.89 0.41
CA LEU A 10 -13.08 17.66 -0.38
C LEU A 10 -11.75 17.38 -1.11
N PHE A 11 -11.16 18.39 -1.76
CA PHE A 11 -9.87 18.25 -2.44
C PHE A 11 -8.75 17.78 -1.49
N ARG A 12 -8.70 18.33 -0.26
CA ARG A 12 -7.72 17.91 0.76
C ARG A 12 -7.96 16.48 1.24
N MET A 13 -9.22 16.07 1.39
CA MET A 13 -9.56 14.69 1.76
C MET A 13 -9.11 13.70 0.68
N GLU A 14 -9.35 14.01 -0.59
CA GLU A 14 -8.90 13.19 -1.71
C GLU A 14 -7.38 13.11 -1.82
N ALA A 15 -6.67 14.22 -1.57
CA ALA A 15 -5.21 14.23 -1.49
C ALA A 15 -4.71 13.31 -0.37
N ALA A 16 -5.27 13.43 0.83
CA ALA A 16 -4.92 12.56 1.96
C ALA A 16 -5.24 11.08 1.69
N ARG A 17 -6.28 10.77 0.91
CA ARG A 17 -6.58 9.40 0.46
C ARG A 17 -5.49 8.88 -0.49
N ARG A 18 -5.08 9.68 -1.48
CA ARG A 18 -4.00 9.32 -2.43
C ARG A 18 -2.69 9.07 -1.70
N GLU A 19 -2.35 9.90 -0.72
CA GLU A 19 -1.14 9.71 0.11
C GLU A 19 -1.18 8.38 0.89
N THR A 20 -2.30 8.05 1.54
CA THR A 20 -2.45 6.75 2.24
C THR A 20 -2.29 5.58 1.26
N HIS A 21 -2.88 5.67 0.07
CA HIS A 21 -2.75 4.64 -0.97
C HIS A 21 -1.29 4.48 -1.43
N HIS A 22 -0.61 5.58 -1.75
CA HIS A 22 0.81 5.55 -2.13
C HIS A 22 1.69 4.99 -1.02
N HIS A 23 1.33 5.23 0.24
CA HIS A 23 2.04 4.62 1.35
C HIS A 23 1.91 3.09 1.35
N LEU A 24 0.69 2.56 1.18
CA LEU A 24 0.47 1.12 1.04
C LEU A 24 1.26 0.54 -0.14
N ASP A 25 1.21 1.19 -1.30
CA ASP A 25 1.96 0.75 -2.49
C ASP A 25 3.46 0.69 -2.22
N ARG A 26 4.00 1.69 -1.52
CA ARG A 26 5.41 1.74 -1.15
C ARG A 26 5.79 0.60 -0.22
N ILE A 27 4.95 0.27 0.76
CA ILE A 27 5.18 -0.85 1.69
C ILE A 27 5.22 -2.17 0.91
N HIS A 28 4.25 -2.42 0.03
CA HIS A 28 4.22 -3.64 -0.77
C HIS A 28 5.48 -3.77 -1.65
N ARG A 29 5.88 -2.69 -2.33
CA ARG A 29 7.12 -2.66 -3.13
C ARG A 29 8.37 -2.91 -2.27
N GLN A 30 8.41 -2.38 -1.06
CA GLN A 30 9.52 -2.62 -0.13
C GLN A 30 9.58 -4.06 0.34
N ILE A 31 8.44 -4.70 0.58
CA ILE A 31 8.35 -6.12 0.94
C ILE A 31 8.93 -6.97 -0.20
N THR A 32 8.40 -6.81 -1.42
CA THR A 32 8.87 -7.56 -2.59
C THR A 32 10.36 -7.33 -2.84
N GLY A 33 10.80 -6.07 -2.95
CA GLY A 33 12.19 -5.75 -3.23
C GLY A 33 13.17 -6.14 -2.11
N ARG A 34 12.72 -6.33 -0.87
CA ARG A 34 13.55 -6.90 0.21
C ARG A 34 13.57 -8.42 0.18
N ALA A 35 12.44 -9.05 -0.14
CA ALA A 35 12.36 -10.50 -0.29
C ALA A 35 13.28 -10.99 -1.43
N GLU A 36 13.21 -10.33 -2.59
CA GLU A 36 14.07 -10.60 -3.76
C GLU A 36 15.56 -10.48 -3.41
N ARG A 37 15.95 -9.41 -2.71
CA ARG A 37 17.35 -9.21 -2.29
C ARG A 37 17.83 -10.28 -1.31
N ARG A 38 16.97 -10.70 -0.37
CA ARG A 38 17.31 -11.79 0.55
C ARG A 38 17.48 -13.10 -0.21
N ALA A 39 16.52 -13.48 -1.06
CA ALA A 39 16.58 -14.68 -1.86
C ALA A 39 17.80 -14.72 -2.79
N ALA A 40 18.10 -13.61 -3.46
CA ALA A 40 19.28 -13.49 -4.32
C ALA A 40 20.59 -13.63 -3.54
N THR A 41 20.67 -13.05 -2.33
CA THR A 41 21.85 -13.17 -1.46
C THR A 41 22.05 -14.60 -0.97
N GLU A 42 20.98 -15.27 -0.53
CA GLU A 42 21.04 -16.66 -0.07
C GLU A 42 21.42 -17.60 -1.22
N LYS A 43 20.87 -17.38 -2.42
CA LYS A 43 21.27 -18.10 -3.62
C LYS A 43 22.74 -17.86 -4.00
N ALA A 44 23.21 -16.62 -3.93
CA ALA A 44 24.62 -16.31 -4.21
C ALA A 44 25.56 -17.04 -3.24
N LYS A 45 25.20 -17.10 -1.95
CA LYS A 45 25.92 -17.91 -0.95
C LYS A 45 25.86 -19.39 -1.28
N ALA A 46 24.71 -19.94 -1.68
CA ALA A 46 24.60 -21.34 -2.07
C ALA A 46 25.49 -21.69 -3.28
N ARG A 47 25.61 -20.78 -4.26
CA ARG A 47 26.50 -20.90 -5.42
C ARG A 47 27.98 -20.78 -5.05
N SER A 48 28.36 -19.90 -4.13
CA SER A 48 29.77 -19.84 -3.69
C SER A 48 30.21 -21.16 -3.05
N HIS A 49 29.28 -21.89 -2.43
CA HIS A 49 29.53 -23.20 -1.83
C HIS A 49 29.36 -24.37 -2.82
N ARG A 50 28.60 -24.23 -3.92
CA ARG A 50 28.45 -25.26 -4.96
C ARG A 50 29.04 -24.77 -6.29
N ARG A 51 30.13 -25.39 -6.75
CA ARG A 51 30.82 -25.08 -8.03
C ARG A 51 29.99 -25.24 -9.33
N GLY A 52 28.66 -25.32 -9.27
CA GLY A 52 27.79 -25.51 -10.43
C GLY A 52 26.80 -24.36 -10.62
N GLY A 53 26.76 -23.79 -11.83
CA GLY A 53 25.80 -22.75 -12.20
C GLY A 53 24.37 -23.25 -12.17
N SER A 54 23.61 -22.87 -11.14
CA SER A 54 22.20 -23.26 -11.00
C SER A 54 21.25 -22.18 -11.50
N ARG A 55 20.33 -22.57 -12.41
CA ARG A 55 19.17 -21.78 -12.88
C ARG A 55 18.22 -21.49 -11.70
N TRP A 56 17.22 -20.62 -11.88
CA TRP A 56 16.15 -20.44 -10.87
C TRP A 56 15.39 -21.75 -10.70
N THR A 57 15.36 -22.26 -9.47
CA THR A 57 14.73 -23.54 -9.11
C THR A 57 13.43 -23.30 -8.36
N ARG A 58 12.57 -24.31 -8.29
CA ARG A 58 11.35 -24.27 -7.48
C ARG A 58 11.64 -23.99 -6.00
N SER A 59 12.79 -24.44 -5.50
CA SER A 59 13.25 -24.15 -4.14
C SER A 59 13.59 -22.67 -3.95
N ASP A 60 14.14 -22.00 -4.97
CA ASP A 60 14.39 -20.55 -4.92
C ASP A 60 13.08 -19.76 -4.88
N GLU A 61 12.05 -20.21 -5.62
CA GLU A 61 10.72 -19.61 -5.60
C GLU A 61 10.06 -19.72 -4.23
N GLN A 62 10.12 -20.90 -3.62
CA GLN A 62 9.58 -21.10 -2.28
C GLN A 62 10.28 -20.20 -1.26
N LEU A 63 11.61 -20.08 -1.34
CA LEU A 63 12.39 -19.24 -0.45
C LEU A 63 12.07 -17.75 -0.62
N LEU A 64 11.83 -17.30 -1.85
CA LEU A 64 11.32 -15.95 -2.12
C LEU A 64 9.96 -15.74 -1.47
N GLN A 65 9.02 -16.69 -1.66
CA GLN A 65 7.69 -16.63 -1.10
C GLN A 65 7.71 -16.59 0.44
N ASP A 66 8.52 -17.43 1.08
CA ASP A 66 8.70 -17.46 2.53
C ASP A 66 9.21 -16.11 3.06
N HIS A 67 10.11 -15.45 2.32
CA HIS A 67 10.57 -14.11 2.67
C HIS A 67 9.50 -13.04 2.51
N VAL A 68 8.69 -13.10 1.46
CA VAL A 68 7.55 -12.20 1.25
C VAL A 68 6.56 -12.34 2.40
N GLU A 69 6.21 -13.58 2.76
CA GLU A 69 5.28 -13.88 3.84
C GLU A 69 5.82 -13.39 5.19
N ARG A 70 7.09 -13.67 5.50
CA ARG A 70 7.70 -13.20 6.75
C ARG A 70 7.71 -11.68 6.86
N LEU A 71 8.11 -10.98 5.80
CA LEU A 71 8.14 -9.51 5.77
C LEU A 71 6.74 -8.91 5.84
N SER A 72 5.76 -9.54 5.19
CA SER A 72 4.36 -9.13 5.26
C SER A 72 3.80 -9.32 6.67
N PHE A 73 4.14 -10.42 7.33
CA PHE A 73 3.77 -10.69 8.71
C PHE A 73 4.35 -9.65 9.68
N GLU A 74 5.64 -9.31 9.54
CA GLU A 74 6.30 -8.25 10.33
C GLU A 74 5.59 -6.89 10.18
N ARG A 75 5.01 -6.61 9.00
CA ARG A 75 4.37 -5.33 8.66
C ARG A 75 2.84 -5.35 8.73
N ARG A 76 2.24 -6.47 9.13
CA ARG A 76 0.79 -6.69 9.07
C ARG A 76 -0.03 -5.63 9.82
N THR A 77 0.47 -5.17 10.97
CA THR A 77 -0.23 -4.18 11.81
C THR A 77 -0.24 -2.80 11.16
N GLU A 78 0.89 -2.41 10.55
CA GLU A 78 1.04 -1.17 9.78
C GLU A 78 0.12 -1.17 8.55
N ILE A 79 0.13 -2.26 7.77
CA ILE A 79 -0.74 -2.44 6.61
C ILE A 79 -2.22 -2.37 7.01
N ALA A 80 -2.62 -3.11 8.07
CA ALA A 80 -4.00 -3.12 8.55
C ALA A 80 -4.46 -1.73 9.04
N ALA A 81 -3.58 -0.98 9.72
CA ALA A 81 -3.89 0.38 10.17
C ALA A 81 -4.11 1.34 8.98
N LEU A 82 -3.25 1.27 7.96
CA LEU A 82 -3.40 2.08 6.74
C LEU A 82 -4.64 1.69 5.93
N ALA A 83 -4.95 0.40 5.83
CA ALA A 83 -6.17 -0.07 5.16
C ALA A 83 -7.44 0.44 5.85
N ARG A 84 -7.52 0.39 7.18
CA ARG A 84 -8.65 0.97 7.93
C ARG A 84 -8.74 2.49 7.75
N LYS A 85 -7.60 3.18 7.76
CA LYS A 85 -7.56 4.63 7.50
C LYS A 85 -8.08 4.95 6.11
N LEU A 86 -7.68 4.20 5.10
CA LEU A 86 -8.14 4.36 3.72
C LEU A 86 -9.66 4.18 3.63
N GLN A 87 -10.21 3.13 4.23
CA GLN A 87 -11.65 2.89 4.28
C GLN A 87 -12.41 4.05 4.94
N HIS A 88 -11.87 4.60 6.03
CA HIS A 88 -12.48 5.76 6.69
C HIS A 88 -12.45 7.01 5.80
N GLN A 89 -11.32 7.27 5.12
CA GLN A 89 -11.18 8.38 4.18
C GLN A 89 -12.16 8.25 3.01
N GLU A 90 -12.33 7.06 2.45
CA GLU A 90 -13.28 6.78 1.37
C GLU A 90 -14.72 7.04 1.78
N ARG A 91 -15.12 6.57 2.96
CA ARG A 91 -16.46 6.85 3.51
C ARG A 91 -16.69 8.35 3.68
N ALA A 92 -15.74 9.06 4.29
CA ALA A 92 -15.85 10.50 4.51
C ALA A 92 -15.93 11.28 3.18
N ILE A 93 -15.14 10.89 2.17
CA ILE A 93 -15.19 11.50 0.83
C ILE A 93 -16.56 11.27 0.18
N THR A 94 -17.09 10.04 0.26
CA THR A 94 -18.42 9.73 -0.29
C THR A 94 -19.50 10.57 0.37
N THR A 95 -19.51 10.66 1.71
CA THR A 95 -20.45 11.54 2.44
C THR A 95 -20.33 13.00 2.00
N MET A 96 -19.10 13.52 1.89
CA MET A 96 -18.87 14.91 1.49
C MET A 96 -19.36 15.19 0.06
N ARG A 97 -19.19 14.24 -0.87
CA ARG A 97 -19.67 14.35 -2.24
C ARG A 97 -21.20 14.32 -2.32
N LEU A 98 -21.86 13.51 -1.49
CA LEU A 98 -23.32 13.49 -1.38
C LEU A 98 -23.84 14.85 -0.87
N MET A 99 -23.26 15.36 0.22
CA MET A 99 -23.63 16.68 0.76
C MET A 99 -23.51 17.80 -0.28
N LEU A 100 -22.40 17.83 -1.04
CA LEU A 100 -22.19 18.81 -2.11
C LEU A 100 -23.17 18.64 -3.29
N GLY A 101 -23.59 17.41 -3.59
CA GLY A 101 -24.59 17.13 -4.61
C GLY A 101 -26.00 17.53 -4.18
N ASP A 102 -26.34 17.28 -2.92
CA ASP A 102 -27.62 17.67 -2.31
C ASP A 102 -27.72 19.20 -2.21
N ASP A 103 -26.64 19.89 -1.83
CA ASP A 103 -26.56 21.36 -1.82
C ASP A 103 -26.77 21.97 -3.21
N ALA A 104 -26.24 21.33 -4.26
CA ALA A 104 -26.45 21.78 -5.64
C ALA A 104 -27.90 21.57 -6.11
N GLY A 105 -28.55 20.48 -5.69
CA GLY A 105 -29.97 20.22 -5.95
C GLY A 105 -30.89 21.17 -5.20
N ASN A 106 -30.54 21.53 -3.96
CA ASN A 106 -31.34 22.43 -3.11
C ASN A 106 -31.17 23.92 -3.51
N ALA A 107 -30.08 24.30 -4.17
CA ALA A 107 -29.87 25.64 -4.70
C ALA A 107 -30.56 25.89 -6.07
N ALA A 108 -31.02 24.84 -6.74
CA ALA A 108 -31.67 24.90 -8.06
C ALA A 108 -33.21 24.79 -8.01
N ALA A 109 -33.79 24.67 -6.81
CA ALA A 109 -35.23 24.61 -6.54
C ALA A 109 -35.73 25.92 -5.90
#